data_AF-A0A0G0BLW4-F1
#
_entry.id   AF-A0A0G0BLW4-F1
#
_cell.length_a   1.000
_cell.length_b   1.000
_cell.length_c   1.000
_cell.angle_alpha   90.00
_cell.angle_beta   90.00
_cell.angle_gamma   90.00
#
_symmetry.space_group_name_H-M   'P 1'
#
loop_
_entity.id
_entity.type
_entity.pdbx_description
1 polymer ?
#
loop_
_entity_poly.entity_id
_entity_poly.type
_entity_poly.pdbx_seq_one_letter_code
_entity_poly.pdbx_strand_id
1 'polypeptide(L)' 'MTTTDKQRITLFINPSIVKHAKAQAIIEELSLTTLVEKVLIAYLPKETIIKRVEIR' A
#
# COMPACT_ATOMS: atom_id res chain seq x y z
N MET A 1 11.63 8.82 22.11
CA MET A 1 11.43 7.87 21.00
C MET A 1 10.42 8.50 20.05
N THR A 2 10.76 8.71 18.79
CA THR A 2 9.84 9.30 17.81
C THR A 2 8.74 8.28 17.48
N THR A 3 7.50 8.62 17.85
CA THR A 3 6.28 7.81 17.77
C THR A 3 5.70 7.79 16.35
N THR A 4 6.38 7.14 15.42
CA THR A 4 5.80 6.87 14.10
C THR A 4 5.58 5.36 13.96
N ASP A 5 4.33 4.92 14.14
CA ASP A 5 3.93 3.49 14.03
C ASP A 5 4.00 2.94 12.59
N LYS A 6 4.68 3.65 11.67
CA LYS A 6 4.82 3.26 10.26
C LYS A 6 6.06 2.40 10.06
N GLN A 7 5.87 1.20 9.53
CA GLN A 7 6.97 0.31 9.14
C GLN A 7 7.43 0.61 7.70
N ARG A 8 8.74 0.80 7.50
CA ARG A 8 9.31 0.89 6.15
C ARG A 8 9.37 -0.50 5.51
N ILE A 9 8.85 -0.62 4.30
CA ILE A 9 8.90 -1.83 3.46
C ILE A 9 9.62 -1.54 2.14
N THR A 10 10.30 -2.55 1.59
CA THR A 10 10.91 -2.50 0.26
C THR A 10 10.11 -3.37 -0.68
N LEU A 11 9.68 -2.82 -1.83
CA LEU A 11 8.91 -3.54 -2.84
C LEU A 11 9.55 -3.34 -4.22
N PHE A 12 9.64 -4.41 -5.00
CA PHE A 12 10.04 -4.37 -6.40
C PHE A 12 8.80 -4.39 -7.30
N ILE A 13 8.67 -3.38 -8.17
CA ILE A 13 7.54 -3.23 -9.11
C ILE A 13 8.04 -2.78 -10.47
N ASN A 14 7.22 -3.00 -11.50
CA ASN A 14 7.56 -2.58 -12.86
C ASN A 14 7.82 -1.05 -12.90
N PRO A 15 8.95 -0.60 -13.49
CA PRO A 15 9.28 0.83 -13.58
C PRO A 15 8.20 1.70 -14.24
N SER A 16 7.44 1.17 -15.21
CA SER A 16 6.35 1.92 -15.84
C SER A 16 5.26 2.25 -14.82
N ILE A 17 4.89 1.30 -13.96
CA ILE A 17 3.90 1.48 -12.89
C ILE A 17 4.38 2.55 -11.90
N VAL A 18 5.66 2.51 -11.50
CA VAL A 18 6.26 3.54 -10.61
C VAL A 18 6.13 4.93 -11.22
N LYS A 19 6.39 5.06 -12.53
CA LYS A 19 6.32 6.35 -13.24
C LYS A 19 4.90 6.90 -13.24
N HIS A 20 3.91 6.05 -13.52
CA HIS A 20 2.50 6.45 -13.46
C HIS A 20 2.05 6.80 -12.05
N ALA A 21 2.43 6.00 -11.05
CA ALA A 21 2.10 6.27 -9.64
C ALA A 21 2.69 7.60 -9.15
N LYS A 22 3.93 7.93 -9.56
CA LYS A 22 4.54 9.23 -9.24
C LYS A 22 3.81 10.40 -9.89
N ALA A 23 3.42 10.27 -11.16
CA ALA A 23 2.65 11.31 -11.84
C ALA A 23 1.29 11.53 -11.15
N GLN A 24 0.60 10.44 -10.79
CA GLN A 24 -0.67 10.50 -10.05
C GLN A 24 -0.50 11.19 -8.68
N ALA A 25 0.54 10.82 -7.93
CA ALA A 25 0.81 11.42 -6.63
C ALA A 25 1.02 12.93 -6.71
N ILE A 26 1.69 13.42 -7.76
CA ILE A 26 1.88 14.86 -8.01
C ILE A 26 0.55 15.55 -8.32
N ILE A 27 -0.29 14.96 -9.19
CA ILE A 27 -1.59 15.52 -9.57
C ILE A 27 -2.53 15.62 -8.35
N GLU A 28 -2.48 14.64 -7.45
CA GLU A 28 -3.30 14.63 -6.23
C GLU A 28 -2.66 15.39 -5.06
N GLU A 29 -1.49 16.01 -5.24
CA GLU A 29 -0.72 16.68 -4.17
C GLU A 29 -0.43 15.74 -2.96
N LEU A 30 -0.21 14.46 -3.24
CA LEU A 30 0.08 13.42 -2.24
C LEU A 30 1.54 12.95 -2.32
N SER A 31 2.04 12.39 -1.21
CA SER A 31 3.26 11.59 -1.26
C SER A 31 3.00 10.24 -1.94
N LEU A 32 4.03 9.67 -2.57
CA LEU A 32 3.93 8.31 -3.15
C LEU A 32 3.55 7.27 -2.08
N THR A 33 4.05 7.43 -0.85
CA THR A 33 3.69 6.58 0.29
C THR A 33 2.20 6.64 0.58
N THR A 34 1.63 7.85 0.65
CA THR A 34 0.19 8.06 0.91
C THR A 34 -0.67 7.49 -0.20
N LEU A 35 -0.25 7.66 -1.47
CA LEU A 35 -0.95 7.08 -2.60
C LEU A 35 -0.99 5.54 -2.51
N VAL A 36 0.14 4.91 -2.20
CA VAL A 36 0.22 3.45 -2.06
C VAL A 36 -0.62 2.97 -0.88
N GLU A 37 -0.60 3.66 0.27
CA GLU A 37 -1.46 3.33 1.43
C GLU A 37 -2.95 3.33 1.05
N LYS A 38 -3.41 4.37 0.34
CA LYS A 38 -4.81 4.47 -0.12
C LYS A 38 -5.19 3.32 -1.06
N VAL A 39 -4.32 3.01 -2.02
CA VAL A 39 -4.56 1.91 -2.97
C VAL A 39 -4.59 0.57 -2.27
N LEU A 40 -3.69 0.32 -1.32
CA LEU A 40 -3.68 -0.91 -0.53
C LEU A 40 -4.99 -1.06 0.27
N ILE A 41 -5.44 0.00 0.94
CA ILE A 41 -6.72 0.00 1.67
C ILE A 41 -7.90 -0.24 0.72
N ALA A 42 -7.92 0.42 -0.44
CA ALA A 42 -8.96 0.24 -1.45
C ALA A 42 -8.98 -1.19 -2.04
N TYR A 43 -7.83 -1.87 -2.04
CA TYR A 43 -7.71 -3.26 -2.47
C TYR A 43 -8.08 -4.27 -1.38
N LEU A 44 -8.17 -3.85 -0.11
CA LEU A 44 -8.57 -4.76 0.96
C LEU A 44 -10.03 -5.20 0.75
N PRO A 45 -10.35 -6.49 0.98
CA PRO A 45 -11.72 -6.96 0.93
C PRO A 45 -12.56 -6.27 2.01
N LYS A 46 -13.84 -6.01 1.71
CA LYS A 46 -14.79 -5.44 2.70
C LYS A 46 -14.93 -6.31 3.94
N GLU A 47 -14.82 -7.63 3.77
CA GLU A 47 -14.80 -8.61 4.84
C GLU A 47 -13.57 -9.51 4.67
N THR A 48 -12.67 -9.47 5.65
CA THR A 48 -11.54 -10.39 5.71
C THR A 48 -12.01 -11.71 6.31
N ILE A 49 -12.37 -12.68 5.47
CA ILE A 49 -12.71 -14.04 5.92
C ILE A 49 -11.41 -14.74 6.34
N ILE A 50 -11.05 -14.64 7.63
CA ILE A 50 -9.95 -15.41 8.22
C ILE A 50 -10.44 -16.85 8.42
N LYS A 51 -10.20 -17.71 7.44
CA LYS A 51 -10.45 -19.15 7.60
C LYS A 51 -9.33 -19.72 8.48
N ARG A 52 -9.68 -20.25 9.65
CA ARG A 52 -8.75 -21.07 10.44
C ARG A 52 -8.35 -22.27 9.57
N VAL A 53 -7.07 -22.39 9.27
CA VAL A 53 -6.54 -23.60 8.65
C VAL A 53 -6.53 -24.68 9.72
N GLU A 54 -7.42 -25.67 9.61
CA GLU A 54 -7.24 -26.91 10.36
C GLU A 54 -6.04 -27.64 9.76
N ILE A 55 -4.92 -27.58 10.47
CA ILE A 55 -3.76 -28.42 10.18
C ILE A 55 -4.08 -29.80 10.76
N ARG A 56 -4.17 -30.82 9.89
CA ARG A 56 -4.25 -32.24 10.29
C ARG A 56 -2.87 -32.79 10.60
#